data_AF-A0A661GIE2-F1
#
_entry.id   AF-A0A661GIE2-F1
#
_cell.length_a   1.000
_cell.length_b   1.000
_cell.length_c   1.000
_cell.angle_alpha   90.00
_cell.angle_beta   90.00
_cell.angle_gamma   90.00
#
_symmetry.space_group_name_H-M   'P 1'
#
loop_
_entity.id
_entity.type
_entity.pdbx_description
1 polymer ?
#
loop_
_entity_poly.entity_id
_entity_poly.type
_entity_poly.pdbx_seq_one_letter_code
_entity_poly.pdbx_strand_id
1 'polypeptide(L)'
;MAPMLRPAHLLLLALAWPVLATAAPRWFDLEILVFAREGLPPGNELWPEYPGLPDTTATLPPAAGTAPLRLVDTADRLRRQPRHTVLLHTAWRQPVGSRKRAQWVRLTDAPDGTSMPILDGMVRLSVRRYLHLDLDLVVTRELDIPVTEPVARTVAIPLAEPVATPVTVITPGAAPAPAESFTRVRQPFRLIDSRRMRSDELHYVDHPAFGVLVLATAYQPPVPTEPIQPTAAMAPDAATSERDGAAETPSPTSSASGNGTKVAKPAAASSPATPATPATSTPPAKP
;
A
#
# COMPACT_ATOMS: atom_id res chain seq x y z
N MET A 1 51.37 17.50 72.92
CA MET A 1 50.02 18.10 72.71
C MET A 1 49.77 18.12 71.21
N ALA A 2 48.81 17.33 70.70
CA ALA A 2 48.18 17.56 69.39
C ALA A 2 47.25 18.79 69.51
N PRO A 3 46.84 19.49 68.41
CA PRO A 3 45.80 18.96 67.51
C PRO A 3 46.02 19.36 66.01
N MET A 4 45.82 18.48 65.03
CA MET A 4 44.57 18.17 64.30
C MET A 4 44.21 19.07 63.10
N LEU A 5 43.88 18.38 61.99
CA LEU A 5 42.84 18.70 60.98
C LEU A 5 43.18 19.86 59.99
N ARG A 6 42.95 19.83 58.65
CA ARG A 6 41.94 19.15 57.81
C ARG A 6 42.19 19.44 56.28
N PRO A 7 41.30 19.12 55.31
CA PRO A 7 41.56 18.14 54.26
C PRO A 7 41.42 18.65 52.79
N ALA A 8 41.64 17.72 51.87
CA ALA A 8 41.23 17.64 50.46
C ALA A 8 40.23 18.70 49.92
N HIS A 9 40.58 19.30 48.78
CA HIS A 9 39.63 19.88 47.84
C HIS A 9 39.65 19.05 46.55
N LEU A 10 38.93 17.93 46.59
CA LEU A 10 38.54 17.19 45.39
C LEU A 10 37.27 17.87 44.87
N LEU A 11 37.45 18.80 43.94
CA LEU A 11 36.36 19.50 43.25
C LEU A 11 35.63 18.49 42.35
N LEU A 12 34.57 17.87 42.88
CA LEU A 12 33.73 16.94 42.15
C LEU A 12 32.75 17.74 41.28
N LEU A 13 33.21 18.10 40.09
CA LEU A 13 32.39 18.69 39.02
C LEU A 13 31.42 17.62 38.52
N ALA A 14 30.24 17.55 39.16
CA ALA A 14 29.13 16.76 38.66
C ALA A 14 28.67 17.36 37.32
N LEU A 15 29.19 16.82 36.21
CA LEU A 15 28.63 17.04 34.89
C LEU A 15 27.20 16.51 34.89
N ALA A 16 26.24 17.42 35.06
CA ALA A 16 24.85 17.18 34.71
C ALA A 16 24.78 17.02 33.18
N TRP A 17 25.06 15.81 32.70
CA TRP A 17 24.87 15.46 31.30
C TRP A 17 23.37 15.61 31.02
N PRO A 18 22.95 16.49 30.09
CA PRO A 18 21.54 16.58 29.76
C PRO A 18 21.13 15.23 29.19
N VAL A 19 20.20 14.55 29.88
CA VAL A 19 19.48 13.42 29.32
C VAL A 19 18.73 14.01 28.12
N LEU A 20 19.24 13.76 26.91
CA LEU A 20 18.48 14.01 25.69
C LEU A 20 17.27 13.09 25.77
N ALA A 21 16.13 13.65 26.18
CA ALA A 21 14.85 12.96 26.12
C ALA A 21 14.56 12.66 24.65
N THR A 22 14.90 11.46 24.20
CA THR A 22 14.50 10.95 22.90
C THR A 22 13.02 10.65 23.00
N ALA A 23 12.19 11.55 22.46
CA ALA A 23 10.75 11.28 22.36
C ALA A 23 10.55 9.94 21.65
N ALA A 24 9.86 9.01 22.32
CA ALA A 24 9.57 7.70 21.76
C ALA A 24 8.83 7.86 20.42
N PRO A 25 9.18 7.07 19.39
CA PRO A 25 8.52 7.16 18.09
C PRO A 25 7.03 6.85 18.24
N ARG A 26 6.19 7.69 17.64
CA ARG A 26 4.74 7.53 17.66
C ARG A 26 4.32 6.54 16.58
N TRP A 27 3.52 5.56 16.92
CA TRP A 27 3.03 4.57 15.96
C TRP A 27 1.76 5.06 15.27
N PHE A 28 1.65 4.81 13.97
CA PHE A 28 0.46 5.12 13.19
C PHE A 28 0.11 3.97 12.26
N ASP A 29 -1.20 3.73 12.12
CA ASP A 29 -1.78 3.00 11.00
C ASP A 29 -1.98 4.01 9.86
N LEU A 30 -1.28 3.82 8.75
CA LEU A 30 -1.44 4.60 7.53
C LEU A 30 -2.21 3.75 6.52
N GLU A 31 -3.34 4.26 6.07
CA GLU A 31 -4.18 3.65 5.03
C GLU A 31 -4.25 4.57 3.83
N ILE A 32 -4.00 4.00 2.65
CA ILE A 32 -3.98 4.71 1.37
C ILE A 32 -4.85 3.97 0.37
N LEU A 33 -5.70 4.73 -0.32
CA LEU A 33 -6.54 4.28 -1.41
C LEU A 33 -6.27 5.17 -2.63
N VAL A 34 -5.80 4.56 -3.72
CA VAL A 34 -5.54 5.22 -5.00
C VAL A 34 -6.53 4.73 -6.03
N PHE A 35 -7.13 5.64 -6.80
CA PHE A 35 -8.07 5.30 -7.85
C PHE A 35 -7.88 6.17 -9.08
N ALA A 36 -7.98 5.61 -10.27
CA ALA A 36 -7.98 6.33 -11.53
C ALA A 36 -9.38 6.87 -11.86
N ARG A 37 -9.42 7.93 -12.67
CA ARG A 37 -10.63 8.48 -13.27
C ARG A 37 -10.71 8.06 -14.74
N GLU A 38 -11.89 7.64 -15.17
CA GLU A 38 -12.18 7.24 -16.54
C GLU A 38 -12.78 8.42 -17.33
N GLY A 39 -12.58 8.43 -18.66
CA GLY A 39 -13.16 9.44 -19.54
C GLY A 39 -12.49 10.82 -19.45
N LEU A 40 -11.16 10.86 -19.27
CA LEU A 40 -10.39 12.09 -19.40
C LEU A 40 -10.61 12.68 -20.81
N PRO A 41 -10.99 13.96 -20.94
CA PRO A 41 -11.13 14.57 -22.25
C PRO A 41 -9.78 14.57 -22.98
N PRO A 42 -9.75 14.26 -24.29
CA PRO A 42 -8.51 14.33 -25.06
C PRO A 42 -7.96 15.76 -25.05
N GLY A 43 -6.82 15.94 -24.38
CA GLY A 43 -5.68 16.68 -24.93
C GLY A 43 -5.65 18.22 -24.95
N ASN A 44 -6.50 18.95 -24.22
CA ASN A 44 -6.30 20.42 -24.11
C ASN A 44 -5.32 20.84 -23.00
N GLU A 45 -4.96 19.92 -22.09
CA GLU A 45 -3.93 20.14 -21.08
C GLU A 45 -2.64 19.44 -21.54
N LEU A 46 -1.62 20.23 -21.90
CA LEU A 46 -0.29 19.71 -22.22
C LEU A 46 0.39 19.22 -20.95
N TRP A 47 0.13 17.97 -20.59
CA TRP A 47 0.93 17.26 -19.60
C TRP A 47 2.28 16.89 -20.21
N PRO A 48 3.39 17.02 -19.47
CA PRO A 48 4.70 16.62 -19.98
C PRO A 48 4.66 15.16 -20.44
N GLU A 49 5.16 14.88 -21.64
CA GLU A 49 5.29 13.51 -22.16
C GLU A 49 6.15 12.64 -21.22
N TYR A 50 7.07 13.29 -20.49
CA TYR A 50 7.92 12.69 -19.48
C TYR A 50 7.89 13.52 -18.18
N PRO A 51 6.98 13.23 -17.22
CA PRO A 51 6.92 13.94 -15.95
C PRO A 51 8.07 13.58 -14.97
N GLY A 52 9.04 12.79 -15.44
CA GLY A 52 10.04 12.14 -14.62
C GLY A 52 9.49 10.93 -13.86
N LEU A 53 10.39 10.11 -13.32
CA LEU A 53 10.03 8.96 -12.48
C LEU A 53 10.37 9.26 -11.01
N PRO A 54 9.59 8.70 -10.07
CA PRO A 54 9.97 8.68 -8.66
C PRO A 54 11.22 7.82 -8.47
N ASP A 55 12.05 8.16 -7.50
CA ASP A 55 13.16 7.30 -7.05
C ASP A 55 12.59 6.03 -6.37
N THR A 56 12.42 4.94 -7.11
CA THR A 56 11.76 3.71 -6.61
C THR A 56 12.66 2.86 -5.71
N THR A 57 13.79 3.38 -5.22
CA THR A 57 14.71 2.65 -4.31
C THR A 57 14.16 2.46 -2.89
N ALA A 58 12.97 3.01 -2.60
CA ALA A 58 12.28 2.85 -1.32
C ALA A 58 11.76 1.43 -1.07
N THR A 59 11.67 1.06 0.21
CA THR A 59 11.14 -0.25 0.65
C THR A 59 9.62 -0.31 0.46
N LEU A 60 9.07 -1.48 0.11
CA LEU A 60 7.63 -1.74 0.14
C LEU A 60 7.06 -1.54 1.56
N PRO A 61 5.73 -1.41 1.72
CA PRO A 61 5.12 -1.29 3.03
C PRO A 61 5.57 -2.45 3.92
N PRO A 62 5.96 -2.19 5.18
CA PRO A 62 6.48 -3.23 6.07
C PRO A 62 5.42 -4.31 6.26
N ALA A 63 5.70 -5.52 5.77
CA ALA A 63 4.81 -6.68 5.90
C ALA A 63 4.53 -7.05 7.36
N ALA A 64 5.46 -6.74 8.27
CA ALA A 64 5.30 -6.98 9.71
C ALA A 64 4.31 -6.00 10.39
N GLY A 65 3.92 -4.93 9.70
CA GLY A 65 3.06 -3.88 10.23
C GLY A 65 1.63 -3.93 9.69
N THR A 66 0.98 -5.07 9.54
CA THR A 66 -0.40 -5.08 9.00
C THR A 66 -1.34 -4.19 9.83
N ALA A 67 -2.04 -3.26 9.16
CA ALA A 67 -3.05 -2.39 9.76
C ALA A 67 -4.43 -2.70 9.18
N PRO A 68 -5.53 -2.40 9.90
CA PRO A 68 -6.87 -2.61 9.38
C PRO A 68 -7.20 -1.62 8.26
N LEU A 69 -7.90 -2.11 7.22
CA LEU A 69 -8.50 -1.27 6.18
C LEU A 69 -9.82 -0.70 6.69
N ARG A 70 -9.87 0.59 6.98
CA ARG A 70 -11.05 1.33 7.46
C ARG A 70 -11.84 1.98 6.31
N LEU A 71 -11.26 2.09 5.12
CA LEU A 71 -11.87 2.72 3.94
C LEU A 71 -12.56 1.73 2.99
N VAL A 72 -12.90 0.51 3.45
CA VAL A 72 -13.51 -0.56 2.63
C VAL A 72 -14.81 -0.09 1.96
N ASP A 73 -15.73 0.49 2.73
CA ASP A 73 -17.01 1.00 2.20
C ASP A 73 -16.81 2.10 1.14
N THR A 74 -15.77 2.92 1.31
CA THR A 74 -15.42 3.99 0.36
C THR A 74 -14.84 3.39 -0.91
N ALA A 75 -13.94 2.40 -0.79
CA ALA A 75 -13.41 1.66 -1.94
C ALA A 75 -14.52 0.97 -2.73
N ASP A 76 -15.47 0.32 -2.05
CA ASP A 76 -16.60 -0.34 -2.70
C ASP A 76 -17.54 0.64 -3.38
N ARG A 77 -17.76 1.82 -2.79
CA ARG A 77 -18.52 2.90 -3.44
C ARG A 77 -17.82 3.38 -4.71
N LEU A 78 -16.49 3.53 -4.70
CA LEU A 78 -15.73 3.91 -5.89
C LEU A 78 -15.80 2.83 -6.97
N ARG A 79 -15.65 1.54 -6.61
CA ARG A 79 -15.75 0.41 -7.55
C ARG A 79 -17.12 0.31 -8.24
N ARG A 80 -18.19 0.75 -7.58
CA ARG A 80 -19.54 0.79 -8.16
C ARG A 80 -19.75 1.93 -9.16
N GLN A 81 -18.86 2.92 -9.22
CA GLN A 81 -18.99 4.05 -10.13
C GLN A 81 -18.21 3.77 -11.42
N PRO A 82 -18.84 3.82 -12.61
CA PRO A 82 -18.20 3.49 -13.88
C PRO A 82 -17.10 4.49 -14.29
N ARG A 83 -17.00 5.62 -13.60
CA ARG A 83 -15.98 6.66 -13.84
C ARG A 83 -14.71 6.48 -13.00
N HIS A 84 -14.65 5.46 -12.14
CA HIS A 84 -13.54 5.27 -11.21
C HIS A 84 -13.05 3.82 -11.24
N THR A 85 -11.73 3.66 -11.22
CA THR A 85 -11.07 2.36 -11.12
C THR A 85 -10.13 2.37 -9.92
N VAL A 86 -10.39 1.54 -8.91
CA VAL A 86 -9.50 1.43 -7.73
C VAL A 86 -8.22 0.70 -8.15
N LEU A 87 -7.07 1.36 -8.00
CA LEU A 87 -5.76 0.83 -8.38
C LEU A 87 -5.07 0.13 -7.21
N LEU A 88 -5.15 0.72 -6.01
CA LEU A 88 -4.50 0.20 -4.81
C LEU A 88 -5.32 0.57 -3.57
N HIS A 89 -5.51 -0.38 -2.67
CA HIS A 89 -6.06 -0.16 -1.33
C HIS A 89 -5.21 -0.93 -0.33
N THR A 90 -4.40 -0.21 0.46
CA THR A 90 -3.46 -0.83 1.40
C THR A 90 -3.41 -0.07 2.71
N ALA A 91 -3.11 -0.79 3.79
CA ALA A 91 -2.90 -0.21 5.11
C ALA A 91 -1.74 -0.92 5.80
N TRP A 92 -0.86 -0.14 6.42
CA TRP A 92 0.22 -0.65 7.25
C TRP A 92 0.48 0.26 8.44
N ARG A 93 1.21 -0.28 9.38
CA ARG A 93 1.56 0.29 10.67
C ARG A 93 3.05 0.57 10.67
N GLN A 94 3.42 1.76 11.09
CA GLN A 94 4.81 2.17 11.15
C GLN A 94 5.08 3.15 12.30
N PRO A 95 6.30 3.13 12.85
CA PRO A 95 6.77 4.20 13.72
C PRO A 95 7.03 5.45 12.88
N VAL A 96 6.44 6.58 13.27
CA VAL A 96 6.60 7.86 12.60
C VAL A 96 7.48 8.77 13.45
N GLY A 97 8.66 9.06 12.92
CA GLY A 97 9.63 9.98 13.51
C GLY A 97 9.58 11.38 12.89
N SER A 98 10.63 12.16 13.17
CA SER A 98 10.85 13.45 12.52
C SER A 98 11.06 13.30 11.02
N ARG A 99 10.88 14.37 10.22
CA ARG A 99 11.12 14.34 8.76
C ARG A 99 12.50 13.79 8.36
N LYS A 100 13.53 13.92 9.22
CA LYS A 100 14.87 13.37 8.99
C LYS A 100 14.96 11.85 9.21
N ARG A 101 14.07 11.29 10.03
CA ARG A 101 14.02 9.85 10.38
C ARG A 101 12.89 9.10 9.67
N ALA A 102 11.93 9.83 9.10
CA ALA A 102 10.80 9.25 8.39
C ALA A 102 11.26 8.58 7.10
N GLN A 103 10.80 7.35 6.88
CA GLN A 103 11.16 6.55 5.73
C GLN A 103 10.18 6.76 4.58
N TRP A 104 10.70 6.74 3.35
CA TRP A 104 9.87 6.59 2.17
C TRP A 104 9.44 5.14 2.04
N VAL A 105 8.17 4.94 1.71
CA VAL A 105 7.55 3.65 1.45
C VAL A 105 7.07 3.65 0.00
N ARG A 106 7.41 2.61 -0.76
CA ARG A 106 6.97 2.46 -2.14
C ARG A 106 5.51 1.99 -2.20
N LEU A 107 4.72 2.58 -3.08
CA LEU A 107 3.36 2.16 -3.39
C LEU A 107 3.32 1.69 -4.83
N THR A 108 2.94 0.44 -5.06
CA THR A 108 2.79 -0.09 -6.42
C THR A 108 1.70 -1.16 -6.50
N ASP A 109 1.08 -1.28 -7.68
CA ASP A 109 0.16 -2.36 -8.02
C ASP A 109 0.87 -3.62 -8.57
N ALA A 110 2.18 -3.54 -8.84
CA ALA A 110 3.01 -4.65 -9.32
C ALA A 110 4.21 -4.90 -8.37
N PRO A 111 3.98 -5.36 -7.12
CA PRO A 111 5.04 -5.49 -6.11
C PRO A 111 6.14 -6.48 -6.49
N ASP A 112 5.83 -7.51 -7.30
CA ASP A 112 6.77 -8.54 -7.73
C ASP A 112 7.61 -8.11 -8.95
N GLY A 113 7.33 -6.93 -9.53
CA GLY A 113 8.07 -6.39 -10.68
C GLY A 113 7.92 -7.19 -11.98
N THR A 114 6.97 -8.12 -12.06
CA THR A 114 6.76 -8.99 -13.23
C THR A 114 6.07 -8.28 -14.40
N SER A 115 5.34 -7.20 -14.11
CA SER A 115 4.63 -6.38 -15.09
C SER A 115 4.99 -4.91 -14.92
N MET A 116 4.80 -4.12 -15.98
CA MET A 116 4.90 -2.66 -15.89
C MET A 116 3.76 -2.14 -15.03
N PRO A 117 4.03 -1.49 -13.88
CA PRO A 117 2.99 -1.03 -12.97
C PRO A 117 2.10 0.03 -13.63
N ILE A 118 0.80 -0.01 -13.31
CA ILE A 118 -0.11 1.09 -13.61
C ILE A 118 0.10 2.21 -12.59
N LEU A 119 0.38 1.85 -11.33
CA LEU A 119 0.68 2.76 -10.23
C LEU A 119 2.07 2.44 -9.67
N ASP A 120 2.91 3.45 -9.60
CA ASP A 120 4.18 3.37 -8.86
C ASP A 120 4.51 4.69 -8.20
N GLY A 121 5.29 4.66 -7.13
CA GLY A 121 5.76 5.86 -6.47
C GLY A 121 6.02 5.68 -5.00
N MET A 122 6.10 6.81 -4.30
CA MET A 122 6.51 6.86 -2.91
C MET A 122 5.58 7.69 -2.06
N VAL A 123 5.50 7.29 -0.79
CA VAL A 123 4.84 8.04 0.26
C VAL A 123 5.72 8.11 1.49
N ARG A 124 5.69 9.25 2.18
CA ARG A 124 6.33 9.42 3.47
C ARG A 124 5.39 10.12 4.44
N LEU A 125 5.26 9.54 5.62
CA LEU A 125 4.59 10.17 6.75
C LEU A 125 5.64 10.62 7.77
N SER A 126 5.56 11.86 8.24
CA SER A 126 6.49 12.40 9.24
C SER A 126 5.78 13.26 10.28
N VAL A 127 6.33 13.32 11.48
CA VAL A 127 5.83 14.17 12.57
C VAL A 127 6.79 15.35 12.79
N ARG A 128 6.24 16.56 12.84
CA ARG A 128 6.92 17.73 13.41
C ARG A 128 6.09 18.27 14.57
N ARG A 129 5.35 19.36 14.35
CA ARG A 129 4.25 19.80 15.22
C ARG A 129 2.92 19.14 14.84
N TYR A 130 2.83 18.70 13.59
CA TYR A 130 1.68 18.03 12.98
C TYR A 130 2.17 16.81 12.18
N LEU A 131 1.23 16.02 11.68
CA LEU A 131 1.51 15.02 10.66
C LEU A 131 1.75 15.73 9.33
N HIS A 132 2.74 15.26 8.60
CA HIS A 132 3.05 15.69 7.23
C HIS A 132 3.13 14.47 6.35
N LEU A 133 2.36 14.50 5.27
CA LEU A 133 2.37 13.51 4.21
C LEU A 133 3.07 14.11 3.00
N ASP A 134 4.09 13.42 2.50
CA ASP A 134 4.71 13.70 1.21
C ASP A 134 4.38 12.54 0.25
N LEU A 135 3.96 12.88 -0.97
CA LEU A 135 3.59 11.95 -2.03
C LEU A 135 4.38 12.27 -3.31
N ASP A 136 4.85 11.24 -3.98
CA ASP A 136 5.41 11.29 -5.33
C ASP A 136 4.96 10.04 -6.09
N LEU A 137 3.81 10.13 -6.77
CA LEU A 137 3.11 9.02 -7.40
C LEU A 137 3.01 9.23 -8.91
N VAL A 138 3.16 8.16 -9.68
CA VAL A 138 2.92 8.12 -11.11
C VAL A 138 1.84 7.08 -11.42
N VAL A 139 0.83 7.50 -12.16
CA VAL A 139 -0.22 6.62 -12.71
C VAL A 139 -0.14 6.64 -14.23
N THR A 140 0.01 5.48 -14.85
CA THR A 140 0.03 5.34 -16.31
C THR A 140 -1.36 4.97 -16.81
N ARG A 141 -1.91 5.74 -17.75
CA ARG A 141 -3.25 5.53 -18.31
C ARG A 141 -3.19 5.31 -19.80
N GLU A 142 -4.12 4.52 -20.32
CA GLU A 142 -4.36 4.41 -21.75
C GLU A 142 -5.34 5.51 -22.16
N LEU A 143 -4.94 6.34 -23.13
CA LEU A 143 -5.80 7.35 -23.75
C LEU A 143 -5.95 7.06 -25.23
N ASP A 144 -7.17 7.20 -25.72
CA ASP A 144 -7.47 7.18 -27.14
C ASP A 144 -7.39 8.63 -27.66
N ILE A 145 -6.32 8.93 -28.42
CA ILE A 145 -6.10 10.25 -29.00
C ILE A 145 -6.64 10.25 -30.43
N PRO A 146 -7.53 11.20 -30.81
CA PRO A 146 -8.01 11.30 -32.18
C PRO A 146 -6.85 11.65 -33.11
N VAL A 147 -6.62 10.81 -34.11
CA VAL A 147 -5.69 11.08 -35.21
C VAL A 147 -6.37 12.09 -36.13
N THR A 148 -5.92 13.34 -36.05
CA THR A 148 -6.26 14.32 -37.07
C THR A 148 -5.38 14.04 -38.28
N GLU A 149 -5.89 13.32 -39.28
CA GLU A 149 -5.17 13.11 -40.54
C GLU A 149 -4.73 14.46 -41.13
N PRO A 150 -3.45 14.63 -41.55
CA PRO A 150 -3.05 15.83 -42.27
C PRO A 150 -3.83 15.86 -43.59
N VAL A 151 -4.72 16.85 -43.76
CA VAL A 151 -5.36 17.11 -45.04
C VAL A 151 -4.26 17.53 -46.03
N ALA A 152 -3.72 16.58 -46.79
CA ALA A 152 -2.79 16.83 -47.86
C ALA A 152 -3.50 17.71 -48.90
N ARG A 153 -3.26 19.03 -48.84
CA ARG A 153 -3.70 19.96 -49.88
C ARG A 153 -2.76 19.81 -51.07
N THR A 154 -3.19 19.05 -52.07
CA THR A 154 -2.53 19.02 -53.38
C THR A 154 -2.75 20.37 -54.06
N VAL A 155 -1.69 21.16 -54.20
CA VAL A 155 -1.67 22.34 -55.06
C VAL A 155 -1.29 21.87 -56.46
N ALA A 156 -2.17 22.04 -57.44
CA ALA A 156 -1.82 21.83 -58.84
C ALA A 156 -0.90 22.98 -59.29
N ILE A 157 0.35 22.67 -59.62
CA ILE A 157 1.24 23.57 -60.35
C ILE A 157 0.92 23.35 -61.84
N PRO A 158 0.36 24.33 -62.58
CA PRO A 158 0.17 24.17 -64.01
C PRO A 158 1.54 24.17 -64.69
N LEU A 159 2.00 23.00 -65.13
CA LEU A 159 3.12 22.88 -66.04
C LEU A 159 2.57 22.83 -67.46
N ALA A 160 2.97 23.79 -68.29
CA ALA A 160 2.62 23.81 -69.69
C ALA A 160 3.28 22.62 -70.42
N GLU A 161 2.46 22.00 -71.29
CA GLU A 161 2.78 21.02 -72.35
C GLU A 161 2.64 19.50 -72.06
N PRO A 162 2.08 18.73 -73.01
CA PRO A 162 1.69 17.33 -72.80
C PRO A 162 2.82 16.36 -73.15
N VAL A 163 3.41 15.72 -72.15
CA VAL A 163 4.18 14.48 -72.35
C VAL A 163 3.39 13.33 -71.74
N ALA A 164 3.01 12.40 -72.59
CA ALA A 164 2.25 11.21 -72.26
C ALA A 164 3.12 10.20 -71.48
N THR A 165 3.12 10.30 -70.16
CA THR A 165 3.33 9.18 -69.25
C THR A 165 2.14 9.15 -68.28
N PRO A 166 1.42 8.02 -68.13
CA PRO A 166 0.40 7.92 -67.11
C PRO A 166 1.10 7.89 -65.75
N VAL A 167 1.23 9.06 -65.13
CA VAL A 167 1.48 9.16 -63.69
C VAL A 167 0.17 8.77 -63.01
N THR A 168 0.23 7.80 -62.09
CA THR A 168 -0.92 7.43 -61.25
C THR A 168 -1.35 8.64 -60.43
N VAL A 169 -2.45 9.28 -60.83
CA VAL A 169 -3.08 10.35 -60.07
C VAL A 169 -4.01 9.69 -59.04
N ILE A 170 -3.79 10.00 -57.76
CA ILE A 170 -4.69 9.63 -56.66
C ILE A 170 -6.00 10.40 -56.86
N THR A 171 -7.08 9.70 -57.18
CA THR A 171 -8.43 10.26 -57.34
C THR A 171 -9.03 10.58 -55.96
N PRO A 172 -9.42 11.83 -55.66
CA PRO A 172 -10.22 12.15 -54.48
C PRO A 172 -11.71 12.01 -54.83
N GLY A 173 -12.43 11.17 -54.12
CA GLY A 173 -13.86 10.97 -54.41
C GLY A 173 -14.53 9.84 -53.65
N ALA A 174 -14.12 9.58 -52.42
CA ALA A 174 -14.96 8.88 -51.45
C ALA A 174 -15.26 9.91 -50.36
N ALA A 175 -16.55 10.10 -50.07
CA ALA A 175 -17.01 10.96 -48.99
C ALA A 175 -16.18 10.72 -47.73
N PRO A 176 -15.78 11.76 -46.97
CA PRO A 176 -15.16 11.54 -45.68
C PRO A 176 -16.22 10.92 -44.78
N ALA A 177 -16.24 9.59 -44.69
CA ALA A 177 -16.66 8.99 -43.43
C ALA A 177 -15.69 9.56 -42.39
N PRO A 178 -16.15 10.20 -41.30
CA PRO A 178 -15.29 10.41 -40.17
C PRO A 178 -15.01 9.01 -39.60
N ALA A 179 -14.02 8.32 -40.17
CA ALA A 179 -13.29 7.36 -39.38
C ALA A 179 -12.60 8.23 -38.34
N GLU A 180 -13.23 8.36 -37.18
CA GLU A 180 -12.54 8.80 -35.97
C GLU A 180 -11.47 7.75 -35.71
N SER A 181 -10.34 7.87 -36.41
CA SER A 181 -9.18 7.04 -36.19
C SER A 181 -8.59 7.49 -34.88
N PHE A 182 -8.56 6.61 -33.88
CA PHE A 182 -7.91 6.88 -32.61
C PHE A 182 -6.62 6.08 -32.52
N THR A 183 -5.56 6.70 -31.98
CA THR A 183 -4.37 5.98 -31.53
C THR A 183 -4.43 5.84 -30.02
N ARG A 184 -4.24 4.63 -29.53
CA ARG A 184 -4.12 4.37 -28.09
C ARG A 184 -2.68 4.60 -27.63
N VAL A 185 -2.50 5.53 -26.71
CA VAL A 185 -1.19 5.83 -26.11
C VAL A 185 -1.21 5.56 -24.60
N ARG A 186 -0.08 5.14 -24.05
CA ARG A 186 0.13 5.04 -22.60
C ARG A 186 0.74 6.34 -22.09
N GLN A 187 -0.03 7.15 -21.38
CA GLN A 187 0.42 8.43 -20.84
C GLN A 187 0.63 8.35 -19.32
N PRO A 188 1.82 8.72 -18.82
CA PRO A 188 2.08 8.83 -17.39
C PRO A 188 1.56 10.15 -16.81
N PHE A 189 0.95 10.10 -15.63
CA PHE A 189 0.50 11.26 -14.85
C PHE A 189 1.17 11.24 -13.49
N ARG A 190 1.90 12.32 -13.13
CA ARG A 190 2.65 12.40 -11.88
C ARG A 190 2.00 13.38 -10.90
N LEU A 191 1.84 12.94 -9.67
CA LEU A 191 1.40 13.73 -8.53
C LEU A 191 2.58 13.88 -7.55
N ILE A 192 3.03 15.12 -7.34
CA ILE A 192 3.94 15.48 -6.25
C ILE A 192 3.18 16.40 -5.30
N ASP A 193 2.96 15.95 -4.07
CA ASP A 193 2.25 16.73 -3.06
C ASP A 193 2.96 16.65 -1.70
N SER A 194 2.89 17.73 -0.93
CA SER A 194 3.36 17.79 0.46
C SER A 194 2.35 18.58 1.29
N ARG A 195 1.71 17.92 2.24
CA ARG A 195 0.63 18.55 3.01
C ARG A 195 0.62 18.16 4.48
N ARG A 196 0.02 19.05 5.27
CA ARG A 196 -0.23 18.80 6.69
C ARG A 196 -1.50 17.95 6.82
N MET A 197 -1.40 16.88 7.60
CA MET A 197 -2.53 16.02 7.96
C MET A 197 -2.90 16.17 9.44
N ARG A 198 -4.15 15.82 9.75
CA ARG A 198 -4.63 15.56 11.11
C ARG A 198 -4.81 14.05 11.28
N SER A 199 -4.57 13.56 12.50
CA SER A 199 -4.86 12.15 12.83
C SER A 199 -6.37 11.92 12.74
N ASP A 200 -6.76 10.73 12.28
CA ASP A 200 -8.15 10.26 12.22
C ASP A 200 -9.08 11.09 11.32
N GLU A 201 -8.49 11.87 10.42
CA GLU A 201 -9.20 12.63 9.40
C GLU A 201 -8.85 12.06 8.01
N LEU A 202 -9.86 11.92 7.15
CA LEU A 202 -9.68 11.49 5.76
C LEU A 202 -9.19 12.67 4.91
N HIS A 203 -8.01 12.54 4.32
CA HIS A 203 -7.45 13.53 3.41
C HIS A 203 -7.61 13.10 1.96
N TYR A 204 -8.14 13.99 1.13
CA TYR A 204 -8.18 13.82 -0.32
C TYR A 204 -7.06 14.63 -0.98
N VAL A 205 -6.30 13.99 -1.88
CA VAL A 205 -5.34 14.62 -2.78
C VAL A 205 -5.84 14.43 -4.20
N ASP A 206 -6.06 15.54 -4.88
CA ASP A 206 -6.68 15.57 -6.20
C ASP A 206 -5.62 15.58 -7.30
N HIS A 207 -5.90 14.84 -8.37
CA HIS A 207 -5.19 14.91 -9.63
C HIS A 207 -6.21 14.71 -10.77
N PRO A 208 -6.12 15.41 -11.91
CA PRO A 208 -7.10 15.28 -13.00
C PRO A 208 -7.34 13.82 -13.42
N ALA A 209 -6.26 13.05 -13.59
CA ALA A 209 -6.31 11.64 -14.00
C ALA A 209 -6.61 10.61 -12.88
N PHE A 210 -6.43 10.95 -11.60
CA PHE A 210 -6.58 9.98 -10.50
C PHE A 210 -6.75 10.70 -9.16
N GLY A 211 -7.20 9.99 -8.12
CA GLY A 211 -7.31 10.53 -6.77
C GLY A 211 -6.60 9.67 -5.75
N VAL A 212 -6.18 10.31 -4.65
CA VAL A 212 -5.61 9.62 -3.48
C VAL A 212 -6.40 9.99 -2.25
N LEU A 213 -6.86 8.97 -1.52
CA LEU A 213 -7.50 9.09 -0.22
C LEU A 213 -6.55 8.52 0.83
N VAL A 214 -6.29 9.29 1.89
CA VAL A 214 -5.30 8.96 2.92
C VAL A 214 -5.88 9.15 4.30
N LEU A 215 -5.73 8.14 5.16
CA LEU A 215 -6.11 8.16 6.56
C LEU A 215 -4.90 7.75 7.41
N ALA A 216 -4.61 8.53 8.45
CA ALA A 216 -3.56 8.21 9.41
C ALA A 216 -4.16 8.16 10.82
N THR A 217 -4.15 6.98 11.45
CA THR A 217 -4.71 6.75 12.79
C THR A 217 -3.60 6.45 13.78
N ALA A 218 -3.59 7.13 14.92
CA ALA A 218 -2.61 6.84 15.97
C ALA A 218 -2.81 5.40 16.51
N TYR A 219 -1.73 4.64 16.61
CA TYR A 219 -1.73 3.30 17.19
C TYR A 219 -0.96 3.29 18.49
N GLN A 220 -1.54 2.70 19.54
CA GLN A 220 -0.85 2.44 20.79
C GLN A 220 -0.60 0.93 20.90
N PRO A 221 0.67 0.47 20.92
CA PRO A 221 0.96 -0.94 21.13
C PRO A 221 0.45 -1.38 22.51
N PRO A 222 -0.06 -2.62 22.64
CA PRO A 222 -0.48 -3.16 23.93
C PRO A 222 0.72 -3.13 24.88
N VAL A 223 0.51 -2.61 26.10
CA VAL A 223 1.53 -2.65 27.14
C VAL A 223 1.82 -4.12 27.44
N PRO A 224 3.07 -4.60 27.31
CA PRO A 224 3.41 -5.97 27.69
C PRO A 224 2.93 -6.22 29.11
N THR A 225 2.03 -7.17 29.30
CA THR A 225 1.67 -7.62 30.64
C THR A 225 2.89 -8.34 31.17
N GLU A 226 3.66 -7.69 32.05
CA GLU A 226 4.69 -8.40 32.80
C GLU A 226 4.00 -9.58 33.49
N PRO A 227 4.50 -10.82 33.31
CA PRO A 227 3.94 -11.95 34.04
C PRO A 227 4.00 -11.61 35.52
N ILE A 228 2.85 -11.64 36.17
CA ILE A 228 2.71 -11.46 37.61
C ILE A 228 3.69 -12.44 38.24
N GLN A 229 4.82 -11.95 38.74
CA GLN A 229 5.73 -12.78 39.51
C GLN A 229 4.90 -13.28 40.69
N PRO A 230 4.74 -14.60 40.88
CA PRO A 230 4.06 -15.11 42.06
C PRO A 230 4.75 -14.46 43.26
N THR A 231 4.03 -13.61 43.98
CA THR A 231 4.47 -13.13 45.28
C THR A 231 4.92 -14.36 46.03
N ALA A 232 6.21 -14.41 46.36
CA ALA A 232 6.78 -15.49 47.14
C ALA A 232 5.81 -15.76 48.29
N ALA A 233 5.19 -16.94 48.26
CA ALA A 233 4.32 -17.40 49.32
C ALA A 233 5.13 -17.25 50.60
N MET A 234 4.71 -16.30 51.44
CA MET A 234 5.21 -16.16 52.79
C MET A 234 4.90 -17.48 53.47
N ALA A 235 5.91 -18.33 53.60
CA ALA A 235 5.82 -19.61 54.27
C ALA A 235 5.32 -19.36 55.70
N PRO A 236 4.26 -20.04 56.17
CA PRO A 236 3.98 -20.05 57.59
C PRO A 236 5.07 -20.87 58.27
N ASP A 237 5.72 -20.23 59.23
CA ASP A 237 6.58 -20.83 60.23
C ASP A 237 5.82 -21.98 60.93
N ALA A 238 6.33 -23.21 60.83
CA ALA A 238 5.84 -24.36 61.58
C ALA A 238 6.96 -25.40 61.79
N ALA A 239 7.63 -25.23 62.92
CA ALA A 239 8.08 -26.24 63.87
C ALA A 239 8.39 -27.67 63.38
N THR A 240 9.65 -28.05 63.63
CA THR A 240 10.17 -29.38 63.99
C THR A 240 9.14 -30.38 64.54
N SER A 241 9.10 -31.58 63.95
CA SER A 241 8.93 -32.81 64.72
C SER A 241 9.65 -33.97 64.02
N GLU A 242 10.75 -34.40 64.63
CA GLU A 242 11.38 -35.70 64.41
C GLU A 242 10.44 -36.82 64.89
N ARG A 243 10.32 -37.91 64.11
CA ARG A 243 10.44 -39.29 64.60
C ARG A 243 10.42 -40.33 63.48
N ASP A 244 11.53 -41.07 63.41
CA ASP A 244 11.70 -42.51 63.21
C ASP A 244 10.84 -43.30 62.21
N GLY A 245 11.50 -44.07 61.34
CA GLY A 245 10.88 -45.27 60.76
C GLY A 245 11.54 -45.83 59.50
N ALA A 246 12.37 -46.84 59.69
CA ALA A 246 13.13 -47.60 58.72
C ALA A 246 12.35 -48.24 57.54
N ALA A 247 13.11 -48.41 56.45
CA ALA A 247 13.23 -49.58 55.56
C ALA A 247 12.10 -49.95 54.56
N GLU A 248 12.57 -50.20 53.33
CA GLU A 248 12.42 -51.46 52.57
C GLU A 248 11.81 -51.29 51.15
N THR A 249 12.69 -51.31 50.15
CA THR A 249 12.37 -51.75 48.77
C THR A 249 12.22 -53.28 48.79
N PRO A 250 11.36 -53.90 47.95
CA PRO A 250 11.79 -54.20 46.58
C PRO A 250 10.67 -54.21 45.51
N SER A 251 11.07 -53.98 44.25
CA SER A 251 10.36 -54.45 43.05
C SER A 251 10.40 -55.99 42.98
N PRO A 252 9.48 -56.71 42.28
CA PRO A 252 9.65 -56.92 40.83
C PRO A 252 8.37 -57.19 39.98
N THR A 253 8.50 -56.90 38.68
CA THR A 253 8.09 -57.65 37.46
C THR A 253 6.65 -58.15 37.23
N SER A 254 6.13 -57.86 36.02
CA SER A 254 5.51 -58.78 35.01
C SER A 254 4.21 -58.21 34.40
N SER A 255 4.23 -57.72 33.17
CA SER A 255 3.89 -58.42 31.89
C SER A 255 2.42 -58.32 31.46
N ALA A 256 2.23 -57.94 30.18
CA ALA A 256 1.21 -58.34 29.20
C ALA A 256 0.68 -57.11 28.43
N SER A 257 1.07 -56.91 27.16
CA SER A 257 0.57 -57.59 25.95
C SER A 257 -0.82 -57.08 25.53
N GLY A 258 -0.89 -56.41 24.37
CA GLY A 258 -2.14 -55.89 23.82
C GLY A 258 -1.96 -55.07 22.54
N ASN A 259 -1.77 -55.79 21.45
CA ASN A 259 -1.62 -55.33 20.06
C ASN A 259 -2.86 -54.59 19.54
N GLY A 260 -2.73 -53.66 18.56
CA GLY A 260 -3.91 -53.00 17.99
C GLY A 260 -3.67 -51.90 16.94
N THR A 261 -3.02 -52.23 15.84
CA THR A 261 -2.91 -51.45 14.60
C THR A 261 -4.27 -51.02 14.02
N LYS A 262 -4.46 -49.75 13.61
CA LYS A 262 -5.18 -49.43 12.36
C LYS A 262 -4.81 -48.08 11.76
N VAL A 263 -4.17 -48.17 10.59
CA VAL A 263 -3.97 -47.13 9.58
C VAL A 263 -5.23 -47.00 8.72
N ALA A 264 -5.63 -45.79 8.33
CA ALA A 264 -6.44 -45.56 7.14
C ALA A 264 -6.09 -44.24 6.45
N LYS A 265 -5.72 -44.36 5.17
CA LYS A 265 -5.44 -43.33 4.15
C LYS A 265 -6.74 -42.67 3.62
N PRO A 266 -6.64 -41.59 2.82
CA PRO A 266 -7.75 -40.70 2.48
C PRO A 266 -8.54 -41.15 1.24
N ALA A 267 -9.75 -40.64 1.09
CA ALA A 267 -10.58 -40.78 -0.10
C ALA A 267 -10.85 -39.41 -0.74
N ALA A 268 -10.79 -39.39 -2.07
CA ALA A 268 -10.96 -38.27 -2.96
C ALA A 268 -12.40 -38.15 -3.50
N ALA A 269 -12.68 -36.98 -4.08
CA ALA A 269 -13.63 -36.67 -5.15
C ALA A 269 -15.15 -36.71 -4.85
N SER A 270 -15.82 -35.57 -5.09
CA SER A 270 -16.75 -35.41 -6.24
C SER A 270 -17.43 -34.03 -6.24
N SER A 271 -17.29 -33.29 -7.36
CA SER A 271 -18.30 -32.32 -7.84
C SER A 271 -19.57 -33.06 -8.26
N PRO A 272 -20.74 -32.38 -8.34
CA PRO A 272 -21.21 -31.98 -9.68
C PRO A 272 -22.11 -30.72 -9.78
N ALA A 273 -22.17 -30.23 -11.02
CA ALA A 273 -23.34 -29.71 -11.75
C ALA A 273 -23.94 -28.31 -11.48
N THR A 274 -23.75 -27.48 -12.52
CA THR A 274 -24.58 -26.37 -13.03
C THR A 274 -26.07 -26.73 -13.21
N PRO A 275 -26.98 -25.73 -13.08
CA PRO A 275 -28.16 -25.68 -13.95
C PRO A 275 -28.31 -24.35 -14.70
N ALA A 276 -29.05 -24.46 -15.80
CA ALA A 276 -29.16 -23.55 -16.92
C ALA A 276 -30.05 -22.30 -16.70
N THR A 277 -29.80 -21.32 -17.55
CA THR A 277 -30.57 -20.10 -17.83
C THR A 277 -32.01 -20.38 -18.28
N PRO A 278 -32.98 -19.53 -17.91
CA PRO A 278 -34.15 -19.27 -18.74
C PRO A 278 -34.09 -17.87 -19.35
N ALA A 279 -34.21 -17.81 -20.68
CA ALA A 279 -34.53 -16.61 -21.44
C ALA A 279 -35.98 -16.18 -21.14
N THR A 280 -36.24 -14.88 -20.97
CA THR A 280 -37.58 -14.31 -21.15
C THR A 280 -37.50 -12.90 -21.72
N SER A 281 -38.36 -12.70 -22.70
CA SER A 281 -38.63 -11.58 -23.59
C SER A 281 -38.91 -10.22 -22.94
N THR A 282 -38.46 -9.15 -23.61
CA THR A 282 -38.96 -7.78 -23.43
C THR A 282 -39.74 -7.36 -24.69
N PRO A 283 -40.96 -6.77 -24.56
CA PRO A 283 -41.85 -6.41 -25.67
C PRO A 283 -41.51 -5.05 -26.31
N PRO A 284 -42.09 -4.74 -27.49
CA PRO A 284 -41.64 -3.65 -28.36
C PRO A 284 -42.09 -2.24 -27.93
N ALA A 285 -41.25 -1.27 -28.29
CA ALA A 285 -41.51 0.15 -28.24
C ALA A 285 -42.63 0.58 -29.20
N LYS A 286 -43.40 1.58 -28.79
CA LYS A 286 -44.36 2.30 -29.64
C LYS A 286 -44.72 3.65 -29.00
N PRO A 287 -45.24 4.59 -29.78
CA PRO A 287 -44.77 5.13 -31.06
C PRO A 287 -44.02 6.46 -30.89
#